data_AF-A0A6I5WI99-F1
#
_entry.id   AF-A0A6I5WI99-F1
#
_cell.length_a   1.000
_cell.length_b   1.000
_cell.length_c   1.000
_cell.angle_alpha   90.00
_cell.angle_beta   90.00
_cell.angle_gamma   90.00
#
_symmetry.space_group_name_H-M   'P 1'
#
loop_
_entity.id
_entity.type
_entity.pdbx_description
1 polymer ?
#
loop_
_entity_poly.entity_id
_entity_poly.type
_entity_poly.pdbx_seq_one_letter_code
_entity_poly.pdbx_strand_id
1 'polypeptide(L)'
;MPWRPSPASLSYAPATYSSHDYRGEGEIFTIRCAGEVVGHLTRKDWESIGWLPRPGLSEEAGIVREIVENILRRFAAEGRPMVDAWAEILNTAQHDRPVTGPLDGFRHPLVND
;
A
#
# COMPACT_ATOMS: atom_id res chain seq x y z
N MET A 1 11.05 50.87 2.50
CA MET A 1 10.17 49.85 3.11
C MET A 1 11.06 48.76 3.67
N PRO A 2 10.97 48.39 4.96
CA PRO A 2 11.80 47.31 5.51
C PRO A 2 11.37 45.96 4.92
N TRP A 3 12.35 45.20 4.47
CA TRP A 3 12.24 43.84 3.95
C TRP A 3 11.54 42.94 4.97
N ARG A 4 10.37 42.40 4.62
CA ARG A 4 9.72 41.36 5.43
C ARG A 4 10.33 40.01 5.03
N PRO A 5 10.86 39.22 5.97
CA PRO A 5 11.17 37.82 5.68
C PRO A 5 9.89 37.13 5.23
N SER A 6 9.97 36.44 4.09
CA SER A 6 8.87 35.67 3.51
C SER A 6 8.22 34.80 4.59
N PRO A 7 6.87 34.71 4.66
CA PRO A 7 6.21 33.85 5.63
C PRO A 7 6.78 32.44 5.50
N ALA A 8 7.09 31.84 6.66
CA ALA A 8 7.76 30.57 6.82
C ALA A 8 7.51 29.63 5.64
N SER A 9 8.59 29.16 5.02
CA SER A 9 8.55 28.04 4.09
C SER A 9 7.79 26.91 4.79
N LEU A 10 6.49 26.77 4.47
CA LEU A 10 5.66 25.66 4.90
C LEU A 10 6.12 24.46 4.05
N SER A 11 7.31 23.98 4.38
CA SER A 11 7.80 22.66 4.00
C SER A 11 6.96 21.65 4.79
N TYR A 12 5.69 21.49 4.40
CA TYR A 12 4.95 20.30 4.76
C TYR A 12 5.55 19.16 3.93
N ALA A 13 6.58 18.53 4.48
CA ALA A 13 6.97 17.20 4.06
C ALA A 13 6.06 16.26 4.86
N PRO A 14 5.02 15.65 4.26
CA PRO A 14 4.28 14.60 4.96
C PRO A 14 5.29 13.56 5.44
N ALA A 15 5.02 12.94 6.59
CA ALA A 15 5.84 11.84 7.07
C ALA A 15 5.96 10.83 5.92
N THR A 16 7.15 10.77 5.33
CA THR A 16 7.45 9.78 4.32
C THR A 16 7.53 8.50 5.13
N TYR A 17 6.44 7.71 5.12
CA TYR A 17 6.45 6.39 5.74
C TYR A 17 7.72 5.68 5.29
N SER A 18 8.38 4.97 6.21
CA SER A 18 9.52 4.13 5.86
C SER A 18 9.11 3.27 4.68
N SER A 19 9.74 3.53 3.53
CA SER A 19 9.43 2.80 2.30
C SER A 19 9.64 1.32 2.59
N HIS A 20 8.61 0.51 2.38
CA HIS A 20 8.71 -0.94 2.51
C HIS A 20 9.82 -1.44 1.58
N ASP A 21 10.92 -1.94 2.15
CA ASP A 21 12.13 -2.32 1.42
C ASP A 21 12.03 -3.70 0.75
N TYR A 22 10.95 -4.45 1.05
CA TYR A 22 10.66 -5.80 0.56
C TYR A 22 11.82 -6.79 0.79
N ARG A 23 12.48 -6.73 1.95
CA ARG A 23 13.58 -7.66 2.30
C ARG A 23 13.27 -8.54 3.51
N GLY A 24 13.83 -9.73 3.63
CA GLY A 24 13.59 -10.61 4.78
C GLY A 24 12.15 -11.11 4.90
N GLU A 25 11.78 -11.65 6.06
CA GLU A 25 10.44 -12.21 6.29
C GLU A 25 9.37 -11.14 6.52
N GLY A 26 8.15 -11.43 6.08
CA GLY A 26 6.97 -10.63 6.35
C GLY A 26 5.68 -11.40 6.11
N GLU A 27 4.55 -10.76 6.43
CA GLU A 27 3.22 -11.26 6.13
C GLU A 27 2.72 -10.73 4.79
N ILE A 28 2.08 -11.60 4.03
CA ILE A 28 1.56 -11.32 2.69
C ILE A 28 0.06 -11.64 2.68
N PHE A 29 -0.74 -10.66 2.29
CA PHE A 29 -2.18 -10.80 2.04
C PHE A 29 -2.44 -10.63 0.55
N THR A 30 -3.10 -11.62 -0.06
CA THR A 30 -3.49 -11.56 -1.47
C THR A 30 -4.88 -10.95 -1.58
N ILE A 31 -4.98 -9.79 -2.22
CA ILE A 31 -6.26 -9.11 -2.49
C ILE A 31 -6.86 -9.67 -3.77
N ARG A 32 -8.17 -9.93 -3.75
CA ARG A 32 -8.91 -10.55 -4.85
C ARG A 32 -10.16 -9.77 -5.24
N CYS A 33 -10.57 -9.97 -6.48
CA CYS A 33 -11.88 -9.57 -7.00
C CYS A 33 -12.39 -10.72 -7.88
N ALA A 34 -13.56 -11.29 -7.55
CA ALA A 34 -14.16 -12.38 -8.33
C ALA A 34 -13.21 -13.56 -8.65
N GLY A 35 -12.27 -13.87 -7.75
CA GLY A 35 -11.26 -14.92 -7.93
C GLY A 35 -9.97 -14.48 -8.62
N GLU A 36 -9.96 -13.32 -9.31
CA GLU A 36 -8.76 -12.70 -9.87
C GLU A 36 -7.90 -12.08 -8.77
N VAL A 37 -6.57 -12.22 -8.87
CA VAL A 37 -5.64 -11.55 -7.95
C VAL A 37 -5.45 -10.11 -8.38
N VAL A 38 -5.81 -9.18 -7.49
CA VAL A 38 -5.68 -7.74 -7.69
C VAL A 38 -4.27 -7.25 -7.34
N GLY A 39 -3.68 -7.85 -6.30
CA GLY A 39 -2.36 -7.49 -5.82
C GLY A 39 -2.06 -8.07 -4.45
N HIS A 40 -0.91 -7.71 -3.91
CA HIS A 40 -0.46 -8.18 -2.62
C HIS A 40 -0.20 -7.02 -1.67
N LEU A 41 -0.80 -7.11 -0.50
CA LEU A 41 -0.46 -6.29 0.67
C LEU A 41 0.61 -7.02 1.47
N THR A 42 1.69 -6.33 1.80
CA THR A 42 2.81 -6.91 2.56
C THR A 42 3.09 -6.09 3.80
N ARG A 43 3.50 -6.73 4.89
CA ARG A 43 4.00 -6.02 6.07
C ARG A 43 5.12 -6.80 6.75
N LYS A 44 6.05 -6.08 7.37
CA LYS A 44 7.05 -6.67 8.29
C LYS A 44 6.67 -6.48 9.75
N ASP A 45 6.16 -5.30 10.03
CA ASP A 45 5.73 -4.82 11.33
C ASP A 45 4.50 -3.92 11.11
N TRP A 46 4.07 -3.22 12.17
CA TRP A 46 2.92 -2.33 12.11
C TRP A 46 3.20 -0.97 11.45
N GLU A 47 4.45 -0.70 11.09
CA GLU A 47 4.90 0.60 10.55
C GLU A 47 5.29 0.51 9.07
N SER A 48 5.67 -0.68 8.60
CA SER A 48 6.18 -0.94 7.26
C SER A 48 5.18 -1.76 6.47
N ILE A 49 4.33 -1.06 5.71
CA ILE A 49 3.31 -1.65 4.82
C ILE A 49 3.70 -1.43 3.35
N GLY A 50 3.59 -2.49 2.56
CA GLY A 50 3.82 -2.51 1.12
C GLY A 50 2.54 -2.88 0.36
N TRP A 51 2.43 -2.37 -0.87
CA TRP A 51 1.36 -2.70 -1.81
C TRP A 51 1.96 -2.97 -3.18
N LEU A 52 1.65 -4.14 -3.73
CA LEU A 52 2.12 -4.62 -5.02
C LEU A 52 0.92 -4.96 -5.92
N PRO A 53 0.43 -4.00 -6.72
CA PRO A 53 -0.69 -4.24 -7.63
C PRO A 53 -0.28 -5.15 -8.79
N ARG A 54 -1.21 -6.00 -9.23
CA ARG A 54 -1.04 -6.83 -10.43
C ARG A 54 -1.31 -6.00 -11.70
N PRO A 55 -0.51 -6.14 -12.76
CA PRO A 55 -0.83 -5.56 -14.08
C PRO A 55 -1.87 -6.42 -14.84
N GLY A 56 -2.49 -5.85 -15.88
CA GLY A 56 -3.35 -6.61 -16.79
C GLY A 56 -4.65 -7.12 -16.15
N LEU A 57 -5.26 -6.32 -15.29
CA LEU A 57 -6.49 -6.64 -14.58
C LEU A 57 -7.72 -6.51 -15.47
N SER A 58 -8.76 -7.28 -15.17
CA SER A 58 -10.12 -6.96 -15.62
C SER A 58 -10.58 -5.59 -15.11
N GLU A 59 -11.64 -5.04 -15.70
CA GLU A 59 -12.20 -3.74 -15.28
C GLU A 59 -12.62 -3.78 -13.80
N GLU A 60 -13.32 -4.83 -13.37
CA GLU A 60 -13.76 -5.00 -11.99
C GLU A 60 -12.59 -5.09 -11.00
N ALA A 61 -11.57 -5.89 -11.32
CA ALA A 61 -10.36 -5.98 -10.51
C ALA A 61 -9.57 -4.66 -10.52
N GLY A 62 -9.61 -3.91 -11.62
CA GLY A 62 -9.05 -2.57 -11.75
C GLY A 62 -9.70 -1.58 -10.78
N ILE A 63 -11.02 -1.62 -10.64
CA ILE A 63 -11.76 -0.80 -9.66
C ILE A 63 -11.31 -1.14 -8.23
N VAL A 64 -11.18 -2.43 -7.89
CA VAL A 64 -10.70 -2.83 -6.56
C VAL A 64 -9.28 -2.33 -6.30
N ARG A 65 -8.37 -2.41 -7.28
CA ARG A 65 -7.02 -1.83 -7.18
C ARG A 65 -7.09 -0.33 -6.88
N GLU A 66 -7.93 0.41 -7.59
CA GLU A 66 -8.09 1.85 -7.37
C GLU A 66 -8.65 2.17 -5.99
N ILE A 67 -9.59 1.38 -5.49
CA ILE A 67 -10.11 1.51 -4.12
C ILE A 67 -8.97 1.34 -3.11
N VAL A 68 -8.15 0.29 -3.23
CA VAL A 68 -6.99 0.04 -2.35
C VAL A 68 -6.01 1.21 -2.39
N GLU A 69 -5.62 1.65 -3.59
CA GLU A 69 -4.69 2.77 -3.74
C GLU A 69 -5.24 4.08 -3.20
N ASN A 70 -6.54 4.34 -3.38
CA ASN A 70 -7.20 5.52 -2.84
C ASN A 70 -7.21 5.51 -1.30
N ILE A 71 -7.45 4.36 -0.66
CA ILE A 71 -7.36 4.23 0.80
C ILE A 71 -5.93 4.56 1.25
N LEU A 72 -4.91 3.91 0.67
CA LEU A 72 -3.51 4.16 1.04
C LEU A 72 -3.11 5.64 0.87
N ARG A 73 -3.46 6.24 -0.27
CA ARG A 73 -3.18 7.65 -0.57
C ARG A 73 -3.89 8.59 0.40
N ARG A 74 -5.15 8.32 0.73
CA ARG A 74 -5.93 9.14 1.67
C ARG A 74 -5.30 9.13 3.06
N PHE A 75 -4.97 7.96 3.61
CA PHE A 75 -4.33 7.88 4.92
C PHE A 75 -2.96 8.56 4.94
N ALA A 76 -2.20 8.43 3.84
CA ALA A 76 -0.91 9.09 3.73
C ALA A 76 -1.04 10.62 3.67
N ALA A 77 -2.01 11.13 2.92
CA ALA A 77 -2.30 12.56 2.84
C ALA A 77 -2.80 13.13 4.18
N GLU A 78 -3.53 12.34 4.97
CA GLU A 78 -4.04 12.70 6.30
C GLU A 78 -2.98 12.52 7.41
N GLY A 79 -1.81 11.93 7.11
CA GLY A 79 -0.78 11.61 8.10
C GLY A 79 -1.22 10.56 9.14
N ARG A 80 -2.18 9.70 8.78
CA ARG A 80 -2.73 8.67 9.67
C ARG A 80 -1.88 7.39 9.66
N PRO A 81 -1.92 6.56 10.71
CA PRO A 81 -1.18 5.30 10.73
C PRO A 81 -1.54 4.40 9.53
N MET A 82 -0.54 3.85 8.83
CA MET A 82 -0.79 2.93 7.70
C MET A 82 -1.43 1.61 8.15
N VAL A 83 -1.25 1.20 9.40
CA VAL A 83 -1.97 0.05 9.99
C VAL A 83 -3.48 0.22 9.93
N ASP A 84 -3.98 1.45 10.05
CA ASP A 84 -5.41 1.71 9.96
C ASP A 84 -5.88 1.61 8.50
N ALA A 85 -5.06 2.08 7.54
CA ALA A 85 -5.33 1.91 6.11
C ALA A 85 -5.38 0.43 5.73
N TRP A 86 -4.44 -0.36 6.28
CA TRP A 86 -4.40 -1.81 6.13
C TRP A 86 -5.68 -2.47 6.63
N ALA A 87 -6.10 -2.15 7.86
CA ALA A 87 -7.33 -2.68 8.44
C ALA A 87 -8.55 -2.29 7.58
N GLU A 88 -8.60 -1.06 7.08
CA GLU A 88 -9.69 -0.62 6.20
C GLU A 88 -9.71 -1.38 4.87
N ILE A 89 -8.56 -1.65 4.25
CA ILE A 89 -8.48 -2.45 3.02
C ILE A 89 -8.98 -3.87 3.27
N LEU A 90 -8.54 -4.52 4.34
CA LEU A 90 -8.99 -5.88 4.67
C LEU A 90 -10.50 -5.95 4.97
N ASN A 91 -11.10 -4.86 5.48
CA ASN A 91 -12.54 -4.78 5.67
C ASN A 91 -13.32 -4.47 4.39
N THR A 92 -12.67 -3.90 3.37
CA THR A 92 -13.32 -3.41 2.14
C THR A 92 -13.19 -4.40 0.97
N ALA A 93 -12.06 -5.08 0.86
CA ALA A 93 -11.74 -5.95 -0.27
C ALA A 93 -11.67 -7.42 0.15
N GLN A 94 -12.06 -8.32 -0.76
CA GLN A 94 -11.85 -9.74 -0.56
C GLN A 94 -10.36 -10.06 -0.52
N HIS A 95 -9.94 -10.89 0.42
CA HIS A 95 -8.54 -11.28 0.55
C HIS A 95 -8.38 -12.72 1.06
N ASP A 96 -7.23 -13.31 0.75
CA ASP A 96 -6.84 -14.61 1.30
C ASP A 96 -6.37 -14.47 2.75
N ARG A 97 -6.22 -15.62 3.44
CA ARG A 97 -5.55 -15.66 4.75
C ARG A 97 -4.08 -15.23 4.61
N PRO A 98 -3.49 -14.59 5.64
CA PRO A 98 -2.08 -14.23 5.61
C PRO A 98 -1.19 -15.45 5.40
N VAL A 99 -0.15 -15.26 4.61
CA VAL A 99 0.98 -16.19 4.50
C VAL A 99 2.23 -15.47 4.96
N THR A 100 3.00 -16.09 5.86
CA THR A 100 4.31 -15.60 6.27
C THR A 100 5.37 -16.19 5.35
N GLY A 101 6.27 -15.35 4.83
CA GLY A 101 7.35 -15.80 3.96
C GLY A 101 8.34 -14.70 3.61
N PRO A 102 9.39 -15.02 2.84
CA PRO A 102 10.36 -14.05 2.40
C PRO A 102 9.75 -13.05 1.41
N LEU A 103 9.95 -11.77 1.68
CA LEU A 103 9.64 -10.65 0.79
C LEU A 103 10.76 -10.40 -0.21
N ASP A 104 11.97 -10.92 0.04
CA ASP A 104 13.11 -10.82 -0.86
C ASP A 104 12.77 -11.39 -2.24
N GLY A 105 12.79 -10.53 -3.25
CA GLY A 105 12.44 -10.94 -4.61
C GLY A 105 10.98 -11.34 -4.79
N PHE A 106 10.11 -11.01 -3.82
CA PHE A 106 8.68 -11.19 -3.95
C PHE A 106 8.17 -10.35 -5.12
N ARG A 107 7.79 -11.06 -6.17
CA ARG A 107 7.16 -10.54 -7.37
C ARG A 107 5.81 -11.20 -7.47
N HIS A 108 4.87 -10.50 -8.09
CA HIS A 108 3.57 -11.09 -8.37
C HIS A 108 3.80 -12.41 -9.15
N PRO A 109 3.32 -13.56 -8.65
CA PRO A 109 3.69 -14.88 -9.18
C PRO A 109 3.30 -15.10 -10.65
N LEU A 110 2.37 -14.28 -11.16
CA LEU A 110 1.90 -14.29 -12.56
C LEU A 110 2.58 -13.27 -13.49
N VAL A 111 3.71 -12.64 -13.11
CA VAL A 111 4.44 -11.70 -13.99
C VAL A 111 5.31 -12.41 -15.04
N ASN A 112 5.42 -13.74 -14.95
CA ASN A 112 6.23 -14.56 -15.86
C ASN A 112 5.42 -15.42 -16.86
N ASP A 113 4.12 -15.18 -17.01
CA ASP A 113 3.29 -15.80 -18.06
C ASP A 113 2.95 -14.79 -19.16
#